data_AF-A0A0R3SIF9-F1
#
_entry.id   AF-A0A0R3SIF9-F1
#
_cell.length_a   1.000
_cell.length_b   1.000
_cell.length_c   1.000
_cell.angle_alpha   90.00
_cell.angle_beta   90.00
_cell.angle_gamma   90.00
#
_symmetry.space_group_name_H-M   'P 1'
#
loop_
_entity.id
_entity.type
_entity.pdbx_description
1 polymer ?
#
loop_
_entity_poly.entity_id
_entity_poly.type
_entity_poly.pdbx_seq_one_letter_code
_entity_poly.pdbx_strand_id
1 'polypeptide(L)'
;MFSKRQIILIALFAIIGLYAMANALEEERGKNYEERFAACEERCQVYSKEECPSRVEKCQFLVRGTIYDDCIAEEGACVDANKTDCYKNFIKCVETYAKD
;
A
#
# COMPACT_ATOMS: atom_id res chain seq x y z
N MET A 1 33.93 6.01 -24.05
CA MET A 1 33.35 4.66 -24.11
C MET A 1 33.52 4.00 -22.75
N PHE A 2 32.42 3.72 -22.04
CA PHE A 2 32.50 3.01 -20.76
C PHE A 2 32.92 1.56 -21.00
N SER A 3 33.85 1.06 -20.17
CA SER A 3 34.23 -0.36 -20.19
C SER A 3 33.01 -1.23 -19.83
N LYS A 4 32.93 -2.46 -20.38
CA LYS A 4 31.88 -3.43 -20.03
C LYS A 4 31.70 -3.57 -18.51
N ARG A 5 32.79 -3.52 -17.74
CA ARG A 5 32.76 -3.55 -16.26
C ARG A 5 32.07 -2.32 -15.65
N GLN A 6 32.29 -1.13 -16.20
CA GLN A 6 31.64 0.09 -15.73
C GLN A 6 30.15 0.13 -16.09
N ILE A 7 29.78 -0.39 -17.27
CA ILE A 7 28.37 -0.52 -17.66
C ILE A 7 27.63 -1.47 -16.71
N ILE A 8 28.24 -2.61 -16.36
CA ILE A 8 27.65 -3.57 -15.42
C ILE A 8 27.45 -2.94 -14.03
N LEU A 9 28.44 -2.22 -13.50
CA LEU A 9 28.32 -1.57 -12.19
C LEU A 9 27.24 -0.50 -12.18
N ILE A 10 27.15 0.34 -13.22
CA ILE A 10 26.11 1.37 -13.34
C ILE A 10 24.72 0.72 -13.40
N ALA A 11 24.55 -0.36 -14.16
CA ALA A 11 23.29 -1.09 -14.24
C ALA A 11 22.87 -1.68 -12.88
N LEU A 12 23.82 -2.23 -12.12
CA LEU A 12 23.55 -2.76 -10.77
C LEU A 12 23.09 -1.66 -9.81
N PHE A 13 23.78 -0.51 -9.80
CA PHE A 13 23.36 0.63 -8.96
C PHE A 13 21.98 1.17 -9.36
N ALA A 14 21.66 1.20 -10.66
CA ALA A 14 20.35 1.63 -11.13
C ALA A 14 19.22 0.68 -10.66
N ILE A 15 19.43 -0.65 -10.73
CA ILE A 15 18.46 -1.64 -10.26
C ILE A 15 18.26 -1.53 -8.74
N ILE A 16 19.35 -1.40 -7.98
CA ILE A 16 19.27 -1.22 -6.51
C ILE A 16 18.52 0.07 -6.16
N GLY A 17 18.79 1.16 -6.88
CA GLY A 17 18.08 2.43 -6.70
C GLY A 17 16.58 2.30 -6.98
N LEU A 18 16.19 1.65 -8.09
CA LEU A 18 14.79 1.40 -8.42
C LEU A 18 14.08 0.56 -7.35
N TYR A 19 14.75 -0.48 -6.85
CA TYR A 19 14.20 -1.33 -5.78
C TYR A 19 14.00 -0.55 -4.48
N ALA A 20 14.98 0.26 -4.08
CA ALA A 20 14.88 1.09 -2.89
C ALA A 20 13.73 2.11 -2.99
N MET A 21 13.54 2.73 -4.16
CA MET A 21 12.43 3.67 -4.39
C MET A 21 11.06 2.97 -4.32
N ALA A 22 10.94 1.77 -4.90
CA ALA A 22 9.70 1.00 -4.82
C ALA A 22 9.30 0.67 -3.37
N ASN A 23 10.27 0.23 -2.55
CA ASN A 23 10.00 -0.05 -1.13
C ASN A 23 9.59 1.20 -0.35
N ALA A 24 10.20 2.36 -0.63
CA ALA A 24 9.84 3.61 0.04
C ALA A 24 8.40 4.03 -0.26
N LEU A 25 7.91 3.82 -1.48
CA LEU A 25 6.53 4.09 -1.85
C LEU A 25 5.54 3.14 -1.15
N GLU A 26 5.89 1.86 -1.02
CA GLU A 26 5.07 0.91 -0.25
C GLU A 26 5.01 1.26 1.24
N GLU A 27 6.13 1.75 1.81
CA GLU A 27 6.19 2.20 3.21
C GLU A 27 5.36 3.46 3.43
N GLU A 28 5.48 4.45 2.53
CA GLU A 28 4.70 5.70 2.60
C GLU A 28 3.20 5.41 2.50
N ARG A 29 2.80 4.51 1.60
CA ARG A 29 1.41 4.08 1.48
C ARG A 29 0.91 3.40 2.75
N GLY A 30 1.72 2.50 3.33
CA GLY A 30 1.40 1.85 4.60
C GLY A 30 1.17 2.86 5.72
N LYS A 31 2.08 3.84 5.87
CA LYS A 31 1.95 4.94 6.83
C LYS A 31 0.67 5.73 6.64
N ASN A 32 0.32 6.07 5.39
CA ASN A 32 -0.92 6.79 5.10
C ASN A 32 -2.17 6.02 5.57
N TYR A 33 -2.25 4.71 5.34
CA TYR A 33 -3.38 3.93 5.87
C TYR A 33 -3.39 3.89 7.40
N GLU A 34 -2.23 3.67 8.04
CA GLU A 34 -2.12 3.66 9.51
C GLU A 34 -2.57 4.98 10.13
N GLU A 35 -2.16 6.11 9.55
CA GLU A 35 -2.61 7.44 9.97
C GLU A 35 -4.13 7.60 9.82
N ARG A 36 -4.72 7.09 8.73
CA ARG A 36 -6.19 7.13 8.53
C ARG A 36 -6.94 6.26 9.54
N PHE A 37 -6.41 5.09 9.90
CA PHE A 37 -6.96 4.26 10.97
C PHE A 37 -6.88 4.99 12.33
N ALA A 38 -5.73 5.57 12.67
CA ALA A 38 -5.56 6.35 13.90
C ALA A 38 -6.52 7.55 13.96
N ALA A 39 -6.72 8.26 12.85
CA ALA A 39 -7.69 9.35 12.76
C ALA A 39 -9.16 8.89 12.90
N CYS A 40 -9.46 7.61 12.60
CA CYS A 40 -10.77 7.04 12.93
C CYS A 40 -10.94 6.90 14.45
N GLU A 41 -9.91 6.41 15.15
CA GLU A 41 -9.92 6.23 16.61
C GLU A 41 -9.93 7.57 17.36
N GLU A 42 -9.16 8.56 16.89
CA GLU A 42 -9.11 9.89 17.50
C GLU A 42 -10.49 10.57 17.51
N ARG A 43 -11.33 10.30 16.50
CA ARG A 43 -12.70 10.79 16.47
C ARG A 43 -13.58 10.28 17.61
N CYS A 44 -13.18 9.24 18.35
CA CYS A 44 -13.89 8.90 19.59
C CYS A 44 -13.85 9.99 20.65
N GLN A 45 -12.88 10.90 20.62
CA GLN A 45 -12.83 12.03 21.54
C GLN A 45 -14.04 12.96 21.43
N VAL A 46 -14.76 12.94 20.30
CA VAL A 46 -15.96 13.77 20.08
C VAL A 46 -17.28 13.00 20.22
N TYR A 47 -17.25 11.67 20.34
CA TYR A 47 -18.45 10.84 20.46
C TYR A 47 -18.71 10.44 21.91
N SER A 48 -19.97 10.15 22.23
CA SER A 48 -20.29 9.51 23.49
C SER A 48 -19.63 8.12 23.57
N LYS A 49 -19.41 7.62 24.79
CA LYS A 49 -18.84 6.28 25.04
C LYS A 49 -19.64 5.17 24.35
N GLU A 50 -20.96 5.36 24.21
CA GLU A 50 -21.88 4.40 23.60
C GLU A 50 -21.80 4.43 22.06
N GLU A 51 -21.65 5.62 21.46
CA GLU A 51 -21.60 5.75 20.00
C GLU A 51 -20.22 5.46 19.41
N CYS A 52 -19.15 5.80 20.13
CA CYS A 52 -17.76 5.71 19.68
C CYS A 52 -17.41 4.39 18.97
N PRO A 53 -17.69 3.19 19.52
CA PRO A 53 -17.36 1.92 18.86
C PRO A 53 -17.96 1.80 17.45
N SER A 54 -19.25 2.08 17.31
CA SER A 54 -19.95 1.97 16.02
C SER A 54 -19.44 2.98 14.98
N ARG A 55 -19.00 4.16 15.43
CA ARG A 55 -18.49 5.22 14.56
C ARG A 55 -17.07 4.91 14.09
N VAL A 56 -16.21 4.41 14.97
CA VAL A 56 -14.86 3.94 14.62
C VAL A 56 -14.96 2.81 13.63
N GLU A 57 -15.77 1.79 13.91
CA GLU A 57 -15.92 0.64 13.02
C GLU A 57 -16.39 1.06 11.63
N LYS A 58 -17.37 1.96 11.53
CA LYS A 58 -17.83 2.51 10.25
C LYS A 58 -16.72 3.27 9.53
N CYS A 59 -15.90 4.04 10.25
CA CYS A 59 -14.78 4.78 9.67
C CYS A 59 -13.70 3.83 9.15
N GLN A 60 -13.27 2.87 9.97
CA GLN A 60 -12.26 1.86 9.63
C GLN A 60 -12.72 0.96 8.47
N PHE A 61 -14.01 0.65 8.39
CA PHE A 61 -14.60 -0.03 7.23
C PHE A 61 -14.38 0.74 5.92
N LEU A 62 -14.53 2.06 5.92
CA LEU A 62 -14.28 2.89 4.73
C LEU A 62 -12.78 2.96 4.38
N VAL A 63 -11.89 2.96 5.39
CA VAL A 63 -10.44 2.88 5.16
C VAL A 63 -10.09 1.55 4.49
N ARG A 64 -10.64 0.42 4.97
CA ARG A 64 -10.50 -0.90 4.34
C ARG A 64 -11.03 -0.92 2.90
N GLY A 65 -12.14 -0.25 2.64
CA GLY A 65 -12.65 -0.06 1.27
C GLY A 65 -11.64 0.66 0.37
N THR A 66 -10.97 1.71 0.87
CA THR A 66 -9.94 2.40 0.08
C THR A 66 -8.74 1.49 -0.21
N ILE A 67 -8.30 0.69 0.77
CA ILE A 67 -7.22 -0.28 0.57
C ILE A 67 -7.59 -1.28 -0.52
N TYR A 68 -8.83 -1.80 -0.50
CA TYR A 68 -9.32 -2.71 -1.53
C TYR A 68 -9.28 -2.07 -2.92
N ASP A 69 -9.78 -0.83 -3.05
CA ASP A 69 -9.81 -0.08 -4.30
C ASP A 69 -8.39 0.19 -4.86
N ASP A 70 -7.43 0.48 -3.99
CA ASP A 70 -6.04 0.66 -4.39
C ASP A 70 -5.42 -0.67 -4.85
N CYS A 71 -5.64 -1.77 -4.12
CA CYS A 71 -5.13 -3.09 -4.48
C CYS A 71 -5.73 -3.62 -5.80
N ILE A 72 -7.02 -3.40 -6.07
CA ILE A 72 -7.64 -3.83 -7.33
C ILE A 72 -7.13 -3.00 -8.52
N ALA A 73 -6.83 -1.71 -8.32
CA ALA A 73 -6.21 -0.89 -9.35
C ALA A 73 -4.80 -1.40 -9.72
N GLU A 74 -4.01 -1.86 -8.74
CA GLU A 74 -2.71 -2.49 -8.99
C GLU A 74 -2.83 -3.82 -9.72
N GLU A 75 -3.83 -4.63 -9.37
CA GLU A 75 -4.14 -5.85 -10.12
C GLU A 75 -4.48 -5.52 -11.58
N GLY A 76 -5.33 -4.52 -11.81
CA GLY A 76 -5.69 -4.04 -13.14
C GLY A 76 -4.46 -3.63 -13.95
N ALA A 77 -3.56 -2.82 -13.37
CA ALA A 77 -2.32 -2.42 -14.03
C ALA A 77 -1.39 -3.62 -14.35
N CYS A 78 -1.38 -4.65 -13.50
CA CYS A 78 -0.65 -5.89 -13.74
C CYS A 78 -1.24 -6.67 -14.93
N VAL A 79 -2.57 -6.76 -15.00
CA VAL A 79 -3.31 -7.42 -16.09
C VAL A 79 -3.10 -6.68 -17.40
N ASP A 80 -3.22 -5.35 -17.41
CA ASP A 80 -3.00 -4.49 -18.58
C ASP A 80 -1.57 -4.61 -19.13
N ALA A 81 -0.60 -4.91 -18.25
CA ALA A 81 0.78 -5.22 -18.63
C ALA A 81 0.98 -6.66 -19.14
N ASN A 82 -0.10 -7.42 -19.33
CA ASN A 82 -0.12 -8.82 -19.80
C ASN A 82 0.73 -9.77 -18.93
N LYS A 83 0.78 -9.50 -17.61
CA LYS A 83 1.48 -10.32 -16.62
C LYS A 83 0.55 -11.42 -16.10
N THR A 84 1.14 -12.50 -15.58
CA THR A 84 0.42 -13.60 -14.95
C THR A 84 0.38 -13.43 -13.43
N ASP A 85 -0.48 -14.21 -12.76
CA ASP A 85 -0.56 -14.28 -11.29
C ASP A 85 -0.93 -12.96 -10.58
N CYS A 86 -1.50 -11.98 -11.29
CA CYS A 86 -1.85 -10.67 -10.72
C CYS A 86 -2.78 -10.76 -9.51
N TYR A 87 -3.71 -11.73 -9.50
CA TYR A 87 -4.59 -12.00 -8.37
C TYR A 87 -3.84 -12.34 -7.07
N LYS A 88 -2.64 -12.94 -7.16
CA LYS A 88 -1.81 -13.23 -5.97
C LYS A 88 -1.24 -11.94 -5.39
N ASN A 89 -0.90 -10.97 -6.24
CA ASN A 89 -0.45 -9.65 -5.79
C ASN A 89 -1.59 -8.89 -5.12
N PHE A 90 -2.81 -8.98 -5.68
CA PHE A 90 -4.01 -8.43 -5.05
C PHE A 90 -4.22 -8.99 -3.64
N ILE A 91 -4.22 -10.32 -3.49
CA ILE A 91 -4.38 -10.97 -2.18
C ILE A 91 -3.31 -10.48 -1.20
N LYS A 92 -2.04 -10.49 -1.62
CA LYS A 92 -0.93 -10.02 -0.78
C LYS A 92 -1.07 -8.55 -0.39
N CYS A 93 -1.54 -7.69 -1.29
CA CYS A 93 -1.76 -6.27 -1.03
C CYS A 93 -2.83 -6.08 0.06
N VAL A 94 -3.98 -6.75 -0.08
CA VAL A 94 -5.05 -6.70 0.91
C VAL A 94 -4.58 -7.23 2.26
N GLU A 95 -3.88 -8.38 2.30
CA GLU A 95 -3.32 -8.94 3.54
C GLU A 95 -2.29 -8.02 4.21
N THR A 96 -1.55 -7.24 3.42
CA THR A 96 -0.52 -6.32 3.94
C THR A 96 -1.14 -5.11 4.63
N TYR A 97 -2.22 -4.55 4.06
CA TYR A 97 -2.73 -3.24 4.46
C TYR A 97 -4.10 -3.27 5.14
N ALA A 98 -4.97 -4.21 4.80
CA ALA A 98 -6.28 -4.36 5.44
C ALA A 98 -6.12 -5.15 6.74
N LYS A 99 -5.68 -4.46 7.79
CA LYS A 99 -5.64 -5.02 9.16
C LYS A 99 -7.07 -5.20 9.70
N ASP A 100 -7.24 -6.22 10.55
CA ASP A 100 -8.47 -6.50 11.30
C ASP A 100 -8.80 -5.38 12.31
#